data_AF-A0A437DKH4-F1
#
_entry.id   AF-A0A437DKH4-F1
#
_cell.length_a   1.000
_cell.length_b   1.000
_cell.length_c   1.000
_cell.angle_alpha   90.00
_cell.angle_beta   90.00
_cell.angle_gamma   90.00
#
_symmetry.space_group_name_H-M   'P 1'
#
loop_
_entity.id
_entity.type
_entity.pdbx_description
1 polymer ?
#
loop_
_entity_poly.entity_id
_entity_poly.type
_entity_poly.pdbx_seq_one_letter_code
_entity_poly.pdbx_strand_id
1 'polypeptide(L)'
;MKVAVTHRCPGSRRRQTSGVRCTFTLGRQFRLKGLMAATFRLLSSVPRSGVLVGSQNVVRCFSVSHQRCGFKYVNAQEVPTDMKSITDRAAQTLLWTELFRGLGMTMSYLFREPATINYPFEKGPLSPRFRGEHALRRYPSGEERCIACKLCEAICPAQAITIEAETRADGSRRTTRYDIDMTKCIYCGFCQEACPVDAIVEGPNFEFSTETHEELLYNKEKLLNNGDKWEAEIAANIQADYLYR
;
A
#
# COMPACT_ATOMS: atom_id res chain seq x y z
N MET A 1 21.24 28.64 28.00
CA MET A 1 21.03 27.42 28.83
C MET A 1 20.23 26.41 28.02
N LYS A 2 20.86 25.33 27.54
CA LYS A 2 20.16 24.19 26.91
C LYS A 2 20.48 22.94 27.73
N VAL A 3 19.46 22.39 28.39
CA VAL A 3 19.52 21.12 29.10
C VAL A 3 19.51 20.02 28.04
N ALA A 4 20.65 19.33 27.87
CA ALA A 4 20.75 18.14 27.02
C ALA A 4 20.46 16.90 27.87
N VAL A 5 19.25 16.34 27.73
CA VAL A 5 18.94 15.02 28.30
C VAL A 5 19.66 13.97 27.44
N THR A 6 20.75 13.43 27.98
CA THR A 6 21.52 12.35 27.36
C THR A 6 20.94 11.01 27.80
N HIS A 7 20.11 10.38 26.97
CA HIS A 7 19.81 8.96 27.15
C HIS A 7 20.98 8.13 26.61
N ARG A 8 21.79 7.60 27.53
CA ARG A 8 22.73 6.49 27.28
C ARG A 8 21.93 5.27 26.85
N CYS A 9 22.26 4.69 25.70
CA CYS A 9 21.80 3.36 25.32
C CYS A 9 22.97 2.38 25.54
N PRO A 10 22.92 1.48 26.54
CA PRO A 10 23.92 0.45 26.70
C PRO A 10 23.48 -0.85 25.99
N GLY A 11 24.40 -1.41 25.20
CA GLY A 11 24.58 -2.87 25.14
C GLY A 11 23.60 -3.69 24.29
N SER A 12 24.00 -3.90 23.03
CA SER A 12 24.15 -5.23 22.39
C SER A 12 23.16 -6.36 22.72
N ARG A 13 22.44 -6.84 21.69
CA ARG A 13 22.36 -8.28 21.39
C ARG A 13 22.00 -8.50 19.91
N ARG A 14 22.93 -9.10 19.17
CA ARG A 14 22.71 -9.66 17.82
C ARG A 14 21.72 -10.82 17.91
N ARG A 15 20.78 -10.90 16.97
CA ARG A 15 20.35 -12.19 16.41
C ARG A 15 20.06 -12.04 14.92
N GLN A 16 20.64 -12.96 14.18
CA GLN A 16 20.56 -13.15 12.74
C GLN A 16 19.13 -13.46 12.31
N THR A 17 18.67 -12.87 11.21
CA THR A 17 17.80 -13.57 10.26
C THR A 17 18.24 -13.23 8.83
N SER A 18 18.48 -14.31 8.11
CA SER A 18 18.77 -14.43 6.69
C SER A 18 17.63 -13.88 5.83
N GLY A 19 17.95 -12.96 4.92
CA GLY A 19 17.04 -12.49 3.88
C GLY A 19 17.76 -12.52 2.53
N VAL A 20 17.42 -13.52 1.72
CA VAL A 20 17.85 -13.70 0.33
C VAL A 20 17.40 -12.48 -0.48
N ARG A 21 18.35 -11.79 -1.13
CA ARG A 21 18.06 -10.63 -1.96
C ARG A 21 18.02 -11.05 -3.44
N CYS A 22 16.82 -11.38 -3.93
CA CYS A 22 16.54 -11.49 -5.37
C CYS A 22 16.74 -10.12 -6.03
N THR A 23 17.64 -10.04 -7.01
CA THR A 23 17.86 -8.84 -7.81
C THR A 23 16.94 -8.90 -9.03
N PHE A 24 15.87 -8.09 -9.01
CA PHE A 24 15.07 -7.82 -10.20
C PHE A 24 15.79 -6.75 -11.03
N THR A 25 16.45 -7.17 -12.11
CA THR A 25 16.88 -6.29 -13.20
C THR A 25 15.66 -5.88 -14.02
N LEU A 26 15.24 -4.62 -13.91
CA LEU A 26 14.27 -4.01 -14.82
C LEU A 26 14.89 -3.90 -16.23
N GLY A 27 14.63 -4.90 -17.06
CA GLY A 27 14.84 -4.82 -18.50
C GLY A 27 13.75 -3.95 -19.13
N ARG A 28 14.10 -2.72 -19.48
CA ARG A 28 13.30 -1.89 -20.40
C ARG A 28 13.43 -2.48 -21.82
N GLN A 29 12.37 -3.13 -22.28
CA GLN A 29 12.16 -3.45 -23.69
C GLN A 29 11.83 -2.17 -24.46
N PHE A 30 12.75 -1.70 -25.30
CA PHE A 30 12.44 -0.79 -26.40
C PHE A 30 12.57 -1.55 -27.71
N ARG A 31 11.48 -1.52 -28.48
CA ARG A 31 11.24 -2.29 -29.71
C ARG A 31 12.05 -1.72 -30.89
N LEU A 32 12.66 -2.64 -31.65
CA LEU A 32 13.39 -2.45 -32.90
C LEU A 32 12.58 -1.75 -34.01
N LYS A 33 13.22 -0.77 -34.67
CA LYS A 33 13.33 -0.56 -36.13
C LYS A 33 14.70 0.13 -36.30
N GLY A 34 15.76 -0.41 -36.92
CA GLY A 34 15.86 -1.11 -38.18
C GLY A 34 16.45 -0.14 -39.22
N LEU A 35 17.79 0.02 -39.27
CA LEU A 35 18.55 0.36 -40.48
C LEU A 35 20.08 0.36 -40.23
N MET A 36 20.80 -0.38 -41.08
CA MET A 36 22.13 -0.07 -41.64
C MET A 36 23.30 0.28 -40.71
N ALA A 37 24.27 -0.63 -40.59
CA ALA A 37 25.64 -0.43 -41.09
C ALA A 37 26.53 -1.62 -40.71
N ALA A 38 27.02 -2.31 -41.73
CA ALA A 38 28.05 -3.32 -41.63
C ALA A 38 29.37 -2.67 -41.19
N THR A 39 30.00 -3.17 -40.13
CA THR A 39 31.43 -2.97 -39.91
C THR A 39 32.09 -4.30 -39.56
N PHE A 40 32.90 -4.72 -40.51
CA PHE A 40 33.82 -5.86 -40.47
C PHE A 40 34.86 -5.60 -39.37
N ARG A 41 34.96 -6.46 -38.35
CA ARG A 41 36.17 -6.56 -37.52
C ARG A 41 36.56 -8.01 -37.30
N LEU A 42 37.70 -8.32 -37.90
CA LEU A 42 38.46 -9.55 -37.92
C LEU A 42 38.54 -10.26 -36.56
N LEU A 43 38.23 -11.56 -36.60
CA LEU A 43 38.67 -12.54 -35.61
C LEU A 43 40.19 -12.75 -35.77
N SER A 44 40.94 -12.53 -34.69
CA SER A 44 42.28 -13.11 -34.53
C SER A 44 42.33 -13.86 -33.20
N SER A 45 42.27 -15.18 -33.31
CA SER A 45 42.55 -16.18 -32.28
C SER A 45 44.05 -16.32 -32.05
N VAL A 46 44.53 -16.17 -30.81
CA VAL A 46 45.82 -16.71 -30.35
C VAL A 46 45.67 -17.17 -28.89
N PRO A 47 46.21 -18.32 -28.47
CA PRO A 47 45.70 -19.09 -27.35
C PRO A 47 46.34 -18.76 -25.99
N ARG A 48 45.58 -19.13 -24.95
CA ARG A 48 45.98 -19.57 -23.61
C ARG A 48 47.50 -19.77 -23.40
N SER A 49 48.04 -19.10 -22.39
CA SER A 49 49.15 -19.60 -21.60
C SER A 49 48.83 -19.35 -20.13
N GLY A 50 48.52 -20.43 -19.42
CA GLY A 50 48.35 -20.39 -17.98
C GLY A 50 49.72 -20.35 -17.31
N VAL A 51 49.82 -19.57 -16.24
CA VAL A 51 50.80 -19.80 -15.17
C VAL A 51 50.06 -19.62 -13.84
N LEU A 52 49.85 -20.75 -13.17
CA LEU A 52 49.60 -20.81 -11.73
C LEU A 52 50.87 -20.36 -11.02
N VAL A 53 50.73 -19.56 -9.96
CA VAL A 53 51.46 -19.63 -8.67
C VAL A 53 51.29 -18.29 -7.95
N GLY A 54 51.05 -18.36 -6.63
CA GLY A 54 51.36 -17.25 -5.74
C GLY A 54 50.18 -16.69 -4.98
N SER A 55 49.67 -17.49 -4.05
CA SER A 55 49.02 -17.01 -2.82
C SER A 55 49.81 -15.83 -2.25
N GLN A 56 49.19 -14.66 -2.16
CA GLN A 56 49.42 -13.71 -1.09
C GLN A 56 48.23 -12.78 -0.97
N ASN A 57 47.60 -12.90 0.19
CA ASN A 57 46.52 -12.08 0.72
C ASN A 57 46.73 -10.59 0.42
N VAL A 58 45.99 -10.06 -0.55
CA VAL A 58 45.63 -8.63 -0.55
C VAL A 58 44.16 -8.58 -0.18
N VAL A 59 43.91 -8.55 1.13
CA VAL A 59 42.63 -8.12 1.70
C VAL A 59 42.47 -6.64 1.33
N ARG A 60 41.98 -6.36 0.11
CA ARG A 60 41.40 -5.06 -0.20
C ARG A 60 40.06 -5.02 0.51
N CYS A 61 40.10 -4.59 1.76
CA CYS A 61 38.92 -4.15 2.48
C CYS A 61 38.43 -2.86 1.81
N PHE A 62 37.66 -2.99 0.72
CA PHE A 62 36.83 -1.91 0.21
C PHE A 62 35.62 -1.76 1.14
N SER A 63 35.88 -1.36 2.38
CA SER A 63 34.86 -0.75 3.22
C SER A 63 35.06 0.75 3.14
N VAL A 64 34.70 1.34 2.00
CA VAL A 64 34.18 2.71 2.04
C VAL A 64 32.75 2.57 2.56
N SER A 65 32.64 2.34 3.86
CA SER A 65 31.45 2.68 4.60
C SER A 65 31.32 4.19 4.51
N HIS A 66 30.72 4.69 3.44
CA HIS A 66 30.28 6.06 3.34
C HIS A 66 29.14 6.20 4.35
N GLN A 67 29.50 6.46 5.60
CA GLN A 67 28.56 6.76 6.67
C GLN A 67 27.85 8.07 6.28
N ARG A 68 26.69 7.96 5.63
CA ARG A 68 25.74 9.07 5.54
C ARG A 68 25.04 9.23 6.88
N CYS A 69 25.79 9.63 7.91
CA CYS A 69 25.22 10.33 9.05
C CYS A 69 25.21 11.82 8.72
N GLY A 70 24.48 12.19 7.67
CA GLY A 70 24.28 13.57 7.27
C GLY A 70 22.87 13.98 7.64
N PHE A 71 22.71 14.69 8.74
CA PHE A 71 21.50 15.48 8.93
C PHE A 71 21.68 16.79 8.15
N LYS A 72 20.71 17.14 7.32
CA LYS A 72 20.75 18.38 6.54
C LYS A 72 20.12 19.48 7.40
N TYR A 73 20.93 20.44 7.83
CA TYR A 73 20.40 21.66 8.40
C TYR A 73 19.64 22.43 7.29
N VAL A 74 18.34 22.62 7.49
CA VAL A 74 17.49 23.43 6.60
C VAL A 74 17.71 24.90 6.97
N ASN A 75 17.96 25.75 5.98
CA ASN A 75 18.19 27.21 6.14
C ASN A 75 19.43 27.61 6.96
N ALA A 76 20.51 26.80 6.95
CA ALA A 76 21.77 27.15 7.61
C ALA A 76 22.69 28.07 6.79
N GLN A 77 22.13 28.84 5.86
CA GLN A 77 22.91 29.69 4.96
C GLN A 77 22.90 31.13 5.47
N GLU A 78 24.09 31.70 5.64
CA GLU A 78 24.25 33.12 5.97
C GLU A 78 23.90 34.00 4.77
N VAL A 79 23.35 35.18 5.04
CA VAL A 79 22.87 36.08 3.98
C VAL A 79 24.00 37.01 3.55
N PRO A 80 24.32 37.14 2.25
CA PRO A 80 25.44 37.98 1.80
C PRO A 80 25.17 39.48 2.03
N THR A 81 26.19 40.21 2.47
CA THR A 81 26.15 41.66 2.78
C THR A 81 26.57 42.57 1.63
N ASP A 82 26.54 42.06 0.40
CA ASP A 82 26.88 42.84 -0.79
C ASP A 82 25.85 43.95 -1.06
N MET A 83 26.29 45.10 -1.60
CA MET A 83 25.39 46.22 -1.89
C MET A 83 24.22 45.81 -2.81
N LYS A 84 24.49 44.92 -3.78
CA LYS A 84 23.48 44.39 -4.72
C LYS A 84 22.44 43.50 -4.03
N SER A 85 22.87 42.58 -3.15
CA SER A 85 21.93 41.69 -2.43
C SER A 85 21.08 42.46 -1.43
N ILE A 86 21.61 43.53 -0.84
CA ILE A 86 20.86 44.42 0.06
C ILE A 86 19.80 45.21 -0.73
N THR A 87 20.14 45.79 -1.88
CA THR A 87 19.17 46.50 -2.72
C THR A 87 18.08 45.58 -3.27
N ASP A 88 18.43 44.37 -3.69
CA ASP A 88 17.46 43.38 -4.20
C ASP A 88 16.46 42.94 -3.11
N ARG A 89 16.94 42.76 -1.87
CA ARG A 89 16.08 42.43 -0.72
C ARG A 89 15.18 43.60 -0.31
N ALA A 90 15.69 44.83 -0.37
CA ALA A 90 14.88 46.03 -0.14
C ALA A 90 13.79 46.17 -1.22
N ALA A 91 14.13 45.94 -2.49
CA ALA A 91 13.19 45.93 -3.60
C ALA A 91 12.13 44.82 -3.44
N GLN A 92 12.54 43.62 -3.03
CA GLN A 92 11.62 42.52 -2.72
C GLN A 92 10.64 42.87 -1.59
N THR A 93 11.11 43.59 -0.58
CA THR A 93 10.28 44.01 0.57
C THR A 93 9.28 45.12 0.19
N LEU A 94 9.70 46.10 -0.63
CA LEU A 94 8.88 47.25 -1.00
C LEU A 94 7.94 46.99 -2.18
N LEU A 95 8.39 46.23 -3.18
CA LEU A 95 7.66 45.97 -4.43
C LEU A 95 6.94 44.60 -4.43
N TRP A 96 7.03 43.84 -3.33
CA TRP A 96 6.36 42.55 -3.16
C TRP A 96 6.56 41.58 -4.34
N THR A 97 7.76 41.56 -4.92
CA THR A 97 8.06 40.79 -6.14
C THR A 97 7.81 39.30 -5.97
N GLU A 98 8.08 38.73 -4.80
CA GLU A 98 7.75 37.32 -4.51
C GLU A 98 6.25 37.06 -4.40
N LEU A 99 5.45 38.02 -3.96
CA LEU A 99 3.99 37.85 -3.88
C LEU A 99 3.42 37.76 -5.31
N PHE A 100 3.87 38.63 -6.22
CA PHE A 100 3.49 38.54 -7.63
C PHE A 100 4.03 37.28 -8.30
N ARG A 101 5.23 36.82 -7.95
CA ARG A 101 5.75 35.52 -8.42
C ARG A 101 4.87 34.35 -7.96
N GLY A 102 4.41 34.38 -6.70
CA GLY A 102 3.45 33.43 -6.15
C GLY A 102 2.08 33.50 -6.84
N LEU A 103 1.57 34.71 -7.08
CA LEU A 103 0.31 34.95 -7.79
C LEU A 103 0.36 34.47 -9.25
N GLY A 104 1.52 34.63 -9.92
CA GLY A 104 1.76 34.06 -11.24
C GLY A 104 1.65 32.53 -11.24
N MET A 105 2.12 31.86 -10.17
CA MET A 105 1.96 30.42 -10.02
C MET A 105 0.51 30.01 -9.83
N THR A 106 -0.28 30.74 -9.04
CA THR A 106 -1.72 30.46 -8.90
C THR A 106 -2.47 30.72 -10.20
N MET A 107 -2.11 31.77 -10.94
CA MET A 107 -2.67 32.04 -12.27
C MET A 107 -2.39 30.90 -13.25
N SER A 108 -1.24 30.23 -13.14
CA SER A 108 -0.95 29.04 -13.97
C SER A 108 -1.94 27.90 -13.74
N TYR A 109 -2.57 27.78 -12.55
CA TYR A 109 -3.61 26.75 -12.31
C TYR A 109 -4.94 27.08 -13.00
N LEU A 110 -5.22 28.34 -13.31
CA LEU A 110 -6.43 28.73 -14.06
C LEU A 110 -6.45 28.13 -15.47
N PHE A 111 -5.28 27.90 -16.08
CA PHE A 111 -5.13 27.33 -17.41
C PHE A 111 -4.93 25.80 -17.41
N ARG A 112 -4.99 25.15 -16.24
CA ARG A 112 -4.98 23.68 -16.15
C ARG A 112 -6.41 23.16 -16.21
N GLU A 113 -6.58 22.00 -16.82
CA GLU A 113 -7.84 21.27 -16.75
C GLU A 113 -8.14 20.85 -15.29
N PRO A 114 -9.38 21.00 -14.80
CA PRO A 114 -9.75 20.60 -13.45
C PRO A 114 -9.75 19.08 -13.31
N ALA A 115 -9.11 18.56 -12.25
CA ALA A 115 -9.07 17.12 -11.96
C ALA A 115 -10.34 16.61 -11.24
N THR A 116 -11.50 17.24 -11.49
CA THR A 116 -12.78 16.88 -10.86
C THR A 116 -13.51 15.82 -11.69
N ILE A 117 -13.86 14.70 -11.07
CA ILE A 117 -14.75 13.69 -11.68
C ILE A 117 -16.22 14.10 -11.51
N ASN A 118 -17.08 13.77 -12.48
CA ASN A 118 -18.51 14.06 -12.40
C ASN A 118 -19.28 12.96 -11.67
N TYR A 119 -19.17 12.92 -10.34
CA TYR A 119 -19.97 12.02 -9.49
C TYR A 119 -21.46 12.46 -9.51
N PRO A 120 -22.45 11.57 -9.73
CA PRO A 120 -22.42 10.10 -9.65
C PRO A 120 -22.26 9.35 -10.98
N PHE A 121 -22.15 10.05 -12.11
CA PHE A 121 -22.07 9.42 -13.45
C PHE A 121 -20.70 8.80 -13.72
N GLU A 122 -19.65 9.42 -13.19
CA GLU A 122 -18.28 8.94 -13.22
C GLU A 122 -17.83 8.64 -11.79
N LYS A 123 -17.34 7.41 -11.56
CA LYS A 123 -16.81 6.97 -10.26
C LYS A 123 -15.29 6.89 -10.29
N GLY A 124 -14.67 7.12 -9.14
CA GLY A 124 -13.22 6.97 -9.00
C GLY A 124 -12.78 5.52 -9.27
N PRO A 125 -11.55 5.30 -9.79
CA PRO A 125 -11.04 3.96 -10.01
C PRO A 125 -10.82 3.24 -8.67
N LEU A 126 -11.42 2.06 -8.52
CA LEU A 126 -11.30 1.21 -7.33
C LEU A 126 -10.40 0.01 -7.63
N SER A 127 -9.59 -0.39 -6.65
CA SER A 127 -8.81 -1.62 -6.75
C SER A 127 -9.66 -2.84 -6.37
N PRO A 128 -9.36 -4.06 -6.86
CA PRO A 128 -10.05 -5.29 -6.44
C PRO A 128 -9.92 -5.61 -4.94
N ARG A 129 -8.96 -4.98 -4.24
CA ARG A 129 -8.71 -5.11 -2.80
C ARG A 129 -9.46 -4.08 -1.96
N PHE A 130 -10.35 -3.32 -2.59
CA PHE A 130 -11.14 -2.33 -1.87
C PHE A 130 -11.99 -3.02 -0.79
N ARG A 131 -12.16 -2.33 0.33
CA ARG A 131 -12.85 -2.82 1.53
C ARG A 131 -14.12 -2.00 1.74
N GLY A 132 -15.28 -2.63 1.55
CA GLY A 132 -16.58 -1.99 1.66
C GLY A 132 -17.56 -2.78 2.53
N GLU A 133 -18.81 -2.85 2.10
CA GLU A 133 -19.91 -3.50 2.80
C GLU A 133 -19.66 -4.98 3.02
N HIS A 134 -19.95 -5.49 4.22
CA HIS A 134 -19.74 -6.90 4.52
C HIS A 134 -20.81 -7.78 3.85
N ALA A 135 -20.39 -8.96 3.42
CA ALA A 135 -21.26 -9.96 2.81
C ALA A 135 -20.90 -11.37 3.30
N LEU A 136 -21.92 -12.21 3.46
CA LEU A 136 -21.76 -13.65 3.70
C LEU A 136 -21.98 -14.41 2.40
N ARG A 137 -20.98 -15.19 1.99
CA ARG A 137 -21.00 -15.92 0.72
C ARG A 137 -21.52 -17.34 0.85
N ARG A 138 -21.95 -17.88 -0.29
CA ARG A 138 -22.37 -19.27 -0.46
C ARG A 138 -21.34 -20.08 -1.25
N TYR A 139 -21.37 -21.39 -1.07
CA TYR A 139 -20.74 -22.34 -1.97
C TYR A 139 -21.47 -22.34 -3.32
N PRO A 140 -20.82 -22.84 -4.40
CA PRO A 140 -21.50 -23.00 -5.68
C PRO A 140 -22.69 -23.97 -5.64
N SER A 141 -22.81 -24.79 -4.58
CA SER A 141 -23.98 -25.63 -4.29
C SER A 141 -25.17 -24.87 -3.70
N GLY A 142 -25.02 -23.58 -3.36
CA GLY A 142 -26.05 -22.74 -2.71
C GLY A 142 -26.01 -22.75 -1.19
N GLU A 143 -25.22 -23.63 -0.58
CA GLU A 143 -25.08 -23.73 0.87
C GLU A 143 -24.20 -22.59 1.42
N GLU A 144 -24.50 -22.05 2.61
CA GLU A 144 -23.67 -21.00 3.21
C GLU A 144 -22.25 -21.51 3.56
N ARG A 145 -21.23 -20.67 3.35
CA ARG A 145 -19.83 -21.05 3.64
C ARG A 145 -19.52 -21.09 5.13
N CYS A 146 -20.24 -20.32 5.94
CA CYS A 146 -19.94 -20.14 7.35
C CYS A 146 -20.15 -21.44 8.15
N ILE A 147 -19.08 -21.91 8.81
CA ILE A 147 -19.08 -23.09 9.70
C ILE A 147 -19.14 -22.71 11.19
N ALA A 148 -19.51 -21.46 11.48
CA ALA A 148 -19.58 -20.92 12.84
C ALA A 148 -18.28 -21.08 13.65
N CYS A 149 -17.10 -20.96 13.04
CA CYS A 149 -15.81 -21.19 13.73
C CYS A 149 -15.47 -20.14 14.81
N LYS A 150 -16.13 -18.97 14.80
CA LYS A 150 -15.93 -17.82 15.70
C LYS A 150 -14.53 -17.16 15.66
N LEU A 151 -13.70 -17.49 14.68
CA LEU A 151 -12.39 -16.81 14.52
C LEU A 151 -12.56 -15.33 14.20
N CYS A 152 -13.55 -14.98 13.37
CA CYS A 152 -13.82 -13.60 12.96
C CYS A 152 -14.23 -12.70 14.14
N GLU A 153 -14.94 -13.25 15.12
CA GLU A 153 -15.32 -12.57 16.36
C GLU A 153 -14.09 -12.31 17.24
N ALA A 154 -13.20 -13.31 17.35
CA ALA A 154 -11.98 -13.19 18.15
C ALA A 154 -10.95 -12.20 17.57
N ILE A 155 -10.83 -12.10 16.25
CA ILE A 155 -9.85 -11.21 15.59
C ILE A 155 -10.36 -9.77 15.43
N CYS A 156 -11.66 -9.53 15.57
CA CYS A 156 -12.24 -8.22 15.35
C CYS A 156 -11.72 -7.22 16.40
N PRO A 157 -10.94 -6.19 16.01
CA PRO A 157 -10.31 -5.29 16.96
C PRO A 157 -11.32 -4.41 17.70
N ALA A 158 -12.47 -4.14 17.07
CA ALA A 158 -13.57 -3.36 17.64
C ALA A 158 -14.69 -4.23 18.25
N GLN A 159 -14.55 -5.55 18.22
CA GLN A 159 -15.55 -6.51 18.72
C GLN A 159 -16.98 -6.23 18.20
N ALA A 160 -17.08 -5.91 16.90
CA ALA A 160 -18.34 -5.56 16.25
C ALA A 160 -19.23 -6.77 15.88
N ILE A 161 -18.64 -7.98 15.88
CA ILE A 161 -19.29 -9.21 15.41
C ILE A 161 -19.75 -10.01 16.62
N THR A 162 -21.01 -10.48 16.62
CA THR A 162 -21.52 -11.43 17.62
C THR A 162 -22.01 -12.70 16.94
N ILE A 163 -21.52 -13.87 17.38
CA ILE A 163 -21.82 -15.16 16.74
C ILE A 163 -22.36 -16.17 17.74
N GLU A 164 -23.51 -16.75 17.43
CA GLU A 164 -24.08 -17.91 18.12
C GLU A 164 -24.14 -19.10 17.17
N ALA A 165 -23.81 -20.28 17.67
CA ALA A 165 -23.61 -21.48 16.86
C ALA A 165 -24.44 -22.64 17.43
N GLU A 166 -25.23 -23.26 16.57
CA GLU A 166 -26.03 -24.43 16.90
C GLU A 166 -25.87 -25.51 15.82
N THR A 167 -26.20 -26.76 16.18
CA THR A 167 -26.25 -27.87 15.23
C THR A 167 -27.59 -27.85 14.49
N ARG A 168 -27.54 -27.77 13.16
CA ARG A 168 -28.71 -27.93 12.28
C ARG A 168 -29.23 -29.38 12.38
N ALA A 169 -30.47 -29.61 11.94
CA ALA A 169 -31.05 -30.96 11.79
C ALA A 169 -30.18 -31.93 10.99
N ASP A 170 -29.38 -31.43 10.05
CA ASP A 170 -28.47 -32.22 9.20
C ASP A 170 -27.15 -32.59 9.91
N GLY A 171 -26.98 -32.23 11.19
CA GLY A 171 -25.75 -32.43 11.96
C GLY A 171 -24.63 -31.44 11.61
N SER A 172 -24.82 -30.57 10.63
CA SER A 172 -23.89 -29.51 10.28
C SER A 172 -23.92 -28.38 11.32
N ARG A 173 -22.75 -27.80 11.60
CA ARG A 173 -22.61 -26.71 12.57
C ARG A 173 -22.77 -25.37 11.86
N ARG A 174 -23.83 -24.62 12.20
CA ARG A 174 -24.21 -23.37 11.53
C ARG A 174 -24.48 -22.26 12.54
N THR A 175 -24.51 -21.03 12.04
CA THR A 175 -24.82 -19.86 12.88
C THR A 175 -26.33 -19.65 12.95
N THR A 176 -26.88 -19.53 14.16
CA THR A 176 -28.24 -19.04 14.36
C THR A 176 -28.27 -17.53 14.32
N ARG A 177 -27.30 -16.91 14.99
CA ARG A 177 -27.08 -15.47 15.02
C ARG A 177 -25.70 -15.12 14.50
N TYR A 178 -25.65 -14.18 13.57
CA TYR A 178 -24.41 -13.63 13.03
C TYR A 178 -24.66 -12.16 12.75
N ASP A 179 -24.37 -11.33 13.74
CA ASP A 179 -24.70 -9.92 13.69
C ASP A 179 -23.43 -9.09 13.62
N ILE A 180 -23.44 -8.05 12.78
CA ILE A 180 -22.35 -7.09 12.67
C ILE A 180 -22.92 -5.69 12.88
N ASP A 181 -22.33 -4.98 13.84
CA ASP A 181 -22.60 -3.58 14.05
C ASP A 181 -21.68 -2.73 13.16
N MET A 182 -22.21 -2.15 12.08
CA MET A 182 -21.43 -1.33 11.14
C MET A 182 -20.96 -0.02 11.77
N THR A 183 -21.53 0.41 12.89
CA THR A 183 -21.10 1.62 13.60
C THR A 183 -19.82 1.39 14.41
N LYS A 184 -19.59 0.15 14.84
CA LYS A 184 -18.35 -0.26 15.52
C LYS A 184 -17.28 -0.73 14.56
N CYS A 185 -17.68 -1.23 13.39
CA CYS A 185 -16.76 -1.77 12.42
C CYS A 185 -15.80 -0.68 11.88
N ILE A 186 -14.50 -1.00 11.86
CA ILE A 186 -13.45 -0.10 11.35
C ILE A 186 -12.99 -0.46 9.93
N TYR A 187 -13.67 -1.40 9.25
CA TYR A 187 -13.38 -1.84 7.88
C TYR A 187 -11.90 -2.21 7.64
N CYS A 188 -11.35 -3.01 8.54
CA CYS A 188 -9.93 -3.40 8.52
C CYS A 188 -9.62 -4.61 7.63
N GLY A 189 -10.60 -5.44 7.27
CA GLY A 189 -10.40 -6.66 6.49
C GLY A 189 -9.90 -7.89 7.26
N PHE A 190 -9.68 -7.81 8.57
CA PHE A 190 -9.17 -8.97 9.33
C PHE A 190 -10.14 -10.14 9.36
N CYS A 191 -11.45 -9.89 9.32
CA CYS A 191 -12.45 -10.96 9.26
C CYS A 191 -12.40 -11.74 7.94
N GLN A 192 -12.05 -11.08 6.83
CA GLN A 192 -11.90 -11.72 5.52
C GLN A 192 -10.65 -12.59 5.47
N GLU A 193 -9.53 -12.14 6.03
CA GLU A 193 -8.27 -12.89 6.04
C GLU A 193 -8.26 -14.02 7.09
N ALA A 194 -8.95 -13.83 8.21
CA ALA A 194 -9.02 -14.83 9.28
C ALA A 194 -10.00 -15.97 8.99
N CYS A 195 -10.89 -15.82 8.02
CA CYS A 195 -11.91 -16.83 7.74
C CYS A 195 -11.29 -18.05 7.02
N PRO A 196 -11.30 -19.25 7.60
CA PRO A 196 -10.66 -20.42 6.99
C PRO A 196 -11.39 -20.96 5.74
N VAL A 197 -12.61 -20.48 5.49
CA VAL A 197 -13.52 -20.97 4.44
C VAL A 197 -14.00 -19.83 3.52
N ASP A 198 -13.42 -18.64 3.64
CA ASP A 198 -13.81 -17.43 2.91
C ASP A 198 -15.33 -17.14 2.98
N ALA A 199 -15.92 -17.29 4.18
CA ALA A 199 -17.36 -17.11 4.37
C ALA A 199 -17.78 -15.64 4.45
N ILE A 200 -17.04 -14.84 5.24
CA ILE A 200 -17.26 -13.40 5.33
C ILE A 200 -16.22 -12.69 4.47
N VAL A 201 -16.68 -11.70 3.73
CA VAL A 201 -15.86 -10.89 2.84
C VAL A 201 -16.29 -9.44 2.95
N GLU A 202 -15.34 -8.53 2.78
CA GLU A 202 -15.62 -7.12 2.55
C GLU A 202 -15.85 -6.94 1.04
N GLY A 203 -17.08 -6.60 0.67
CA GLY A 203 -17.53 -6.41 -0.69
C GLY A 203 -17.09 -5.07 -1.30
N PRO A 204 -17.38 -4.87 -2.59
CA PRO A 204 -17.02 -3.65 -3.30
C PRO A 204 -17.95 -2.47 -3.00
N ASN A 205 -19.14 -2.70 -2.43
CA ASN A 205 -20.12 -1.65 -2.20
C ASN A 205 -19.67 -0.69 -1.09
N PHE A 206 -19.76 0.61 -1.35
CA PHE A 206 -19.45 1.67 -0.37
C PHE A 206 -20.60 2.68 -0.22
N GLU A 207 -21.63 2.61 -1.06
CA GLU A 207 -22.73 3.58 -1.12
C GLU A 207 -23.96 3.03 -0.38
N PHE A 208 -23.84 2.82 0.94
CA PHE A 208 -24.91 2.26 1.79
C PHE A 208 -25.21 3.11 3.02
N SER A 209 -25.06 4.43 2.91
CA SER A 209 -25.51 5.35 3.98
C SER A 209 -27.00 5.18 4.22
N THR A 210 -27.37 4.99 5.48
CA THR A 210 -28.77 4.84 5.94
C THR A 210 -29.21 6.10 6.67
N GLU A 211 -30.52 6.32 6.72
CA GLU A 211 -31.10 7.46 7.45
C GLU A 211 -31.16 7.20 8.97
N THR A 212 -31.29 5.93 9.35
CA THR A 212 -31.44 5.50 10.74
C THR A 212 -30.24 4.67 11.21
N HIS A 213 -30.07 4.59 12.53
CA HIS A 213 -28.97 3.84 13.15
C HIS A 213 -29.26 2.34 13.22
N GLU A 214 -30.52 1.97 13.46
CA GLU A 214 -31.00 0.58 13.51
C GLU A 214 -30.75 -0.18 12.21
N GLU A 215 -30.77 0.51 11.07
CA GLU A 215 -30.45 -0.11 9.77
C GLU A 215 -28.99 -0.56 9.67
N LEU A 216 -28.05 0.05 10.42
CA LEU A 216 -26.62 -0.28 10.42
C LEU A 216 -26.26 -1.48 11.31
N LEU A 217 -27.22 -1.97 12.09
CA LEU A 217 -27.09 -3.20 12.86
C LEU A 217 -27.52 -4.37 11.96
N TYR A 218 -26.55 -4.96 11.27
CA TYR A 218 -26.83 -6.01 10.31
C TYR A 218 -27.00 -7.36 10.99
N ASN A 219 -28.13 -8.00 10.68
CA ASN A 219 -28.38 -9.40 11.01
C ASN A 219 -27.76 -10.32 9.96
N LYS A 220 -27.70 -11.62 10.28
CA LYS A 220 -27.24 -12.67 9.36
C LYS A 220 -27.92 -12.62 7.99
N GLU A 221 -29.24 -12.41 7.98
CA GLU A 221 -30.05 -12.38 6.76
C GLU A 221 -29.67 -11.23 5.84
N LYS A 222 -29.42 -10.04 6.40
CA LYS A 222 -28.98 -8.88 5.64
C LYS A 222 -27.63 -9.13 4.96
N LEU A 223 -26.69 -9.75 5.69
CA LEU A 223 -25.37 -10.10 5.17
C LEU A 223 -25.43 -11.18 4.08
N LEU A 224 -26.34 -12.14 4.19
CA LEU A 224 -26.57 -13.13 3.14
C LEU A 224 -27.20 -12.49 1.90
N ASN A 225 -28.17 -11.60 2.06
CA ASN A 225 -28.76 -10.84 0.95
C ASN A 225 -27.73 -9.98 0.22
N ASN A 226 -26.78 -9.39 0.97
CA ASN A 226 -25.66 -8.66 0.39
C ASN A 226 -24.74 -9.59 -0.40
N GLY A 227 -24.44 -10.79 0.13
CA GLY A 227 -23.72 -11.83 -0.58
C GLY A 227 -24.41 -12.21 -1.88
N ASP A 228 -25.69 -12.55 -1.82
CA ASP A 228 -26.48 -12.96 -2.99
C ASP A 228 -26.55 -11.84 -4.06
N LYS A 229 -26.61 -10.56 -3.64
CA LYS A 229 -26.59 -9.39 -4.54
C LYS A 229 -25.24 -9.17 -5.22
N TRP A 230 -24.12 -9.34 -4.49
CA TRP A 230 -22.78 -8.96 -4.93
C TRP A 230 -21.87 -10.14 -5.29
N GLU A 231 -22.35 -11.39 -5.20
CA GLU A 231 -21.53 -12.60 -5.35
C GLU A 231 -20.72 -12.62 -6.65
N ALA A 232 -21.28 -12.16 -7.76
CA ALA A 232 -20.59 -12.12 -9.06
C ALA A 232 -19.35 -11.22 -9.03
N GLU A 233 -19.47 -10.03 -8.43
CA GLU A 233 -18.38 -9.07 -8.36
C GLU A 233 -17.34 -9.47 -7.30
N ILE A 234 -17.80 -9.96 -6.15
CA ILE A 234 -16.92 -10.46 -5.10
C ILE A 234 -16.15 -11.70 -5.61
N ALA A 235 -16.77 -12.60 -6.38
CA ALA A 235 -16.07 -13.72 -7.03
C ALA A 235 -14.98 -13.23 -7.98
N ALA A 236 -15.27 -12.24 -8.83
CA ALA A 236 -14.30 -11.66 -9.75
C ALA A 236 -13.12 -11.00 -9.01
N ASN A 237 -13.39 -10.26 -7.93
CA ASN A 237 -12.35 -9.59 -7.14
C ASN A 237 -11.47 -10.60 -6.39
N ILE A 238 -12.05 -11.65 -5.80
CA ILE A 238 -11.25 -12.72 -5.18
C ILE A 238 -10.42 -13.45 -6.23
N GLN A 239 -10.97 -13.72 -7.41
CA GLN A 239 -10.23 -14.35 -8.50
C GLN A 239 -9.04 -13.50 -8.98
N ALA A 240 -9.10 -12.18 -8.82
CA ALA A 240 -7.96 -11.29 -9.10
C ALA A 240 -6.93 -11.24 -7.96
N ASP A 241 -7.34 -11.46 -6.71
CA ASP A 241 -6.53 -11.22 -5.52
C ASP A 241 -5.97 -12.49 -4.84
N TYR A 242 -6.56 -13.67 -5.04
CA TYR A 242 -6.29 -14.87 -4.25
C TYR A 242 -4.81 -15.30 -4.14
N LEU A 243 -3.96 -14.94 -5.10
CA LEU A 243 -2.52 -15.26 -5.10
C LEU A 243 -1.69 -14.41 -4.13
N TYR A 244 -2.24 -13.31 -3.61
CA TYR A 244 -1.53 -12.35 -2.76
C TYR A 244 -1.93 -12.44 -1.29
N ARG A 245 -2.74 -13.45 -0.93
CA ARG A 245 -3.17 -13.75 0.44
C ARG A 245 -2.25 -14.77 1.10
#